data_AF-A0AAV4H2E4-F1
#
_entry.id   AF-A0AAV4H2E4-F1
#
_cell.length_a   1.000
_cell.length_b   1.000
_cell.length_c   1.000
_cell.angle_alpha   90.00
_cell.angle_beta   90.00
_cell.angle_gamma   90.00
#
_symmetry.space_group_name_H-M   'P 1'
#
loop_
_entity.id
_entity.type
_entity.pdbx_description
1 polymer ?
#
loop_
_entity_poly.entity_id
_entity_poly.type
_entity_poly.pdbx_seq_one_letter_code
_entity_poly.pdbx_strand_id
1 'polypeptide(L)'
;MAAQKHSVLFVCLGNICRSTMAEGIFQHLIKERGLSASWTIDSAGTGSWHIGSPPDSRTMQVLKKNGIADYNHRGRLVKPDVLPITSNWE
;
A
#
# COMPACT_ATOMS: atom_id res chain seq x y z
N MET A 1 25.55 -8.66 9.53
CA MET A 1 25.01 -7.28 9.38
C MET A 1 23.50 -7.39 9.33
N ALA A 2 22.75 -6.59 10.08
CA ALA A 2 21.29 -6.56 9.93
C ALA A 2 20.96 -6.07 8.51
N ALA A 3 20.09 -6.78 7.80
CA ALA A 3 19.64 -6.35 6.48
C ALA A 3 19.00 -4.95 6.58
N GLN A 4 19.42 -4.01 5.75
CA GLN A 4 18.84 -2.67 5.72
C GLN A 4 17.37 -2.78 5.28
N LYS A 5 16.46 -2.34 6.16
CA LYS A 5 15.02 -2.39 5.90
C LYS A 5 14.57 -1.04 5.36
N HIS A 6 13.99 -1.03 4.17
CA HIS A 6 13.46 0.17 3.52
C HIS A 6 11.96 0.30 3.76
N SER A 7 11.45 1.53 3.72
CA SER A 7 10.04 1.83 3.93
C SER A 7 9.53 2.78 2.87
N VAL A 8 8.31 2.54 2.36
CA VAL A 8 7.64 3.40 1.39
C VAL A 8 6.16 3.53 1.72
N LEU A 9 5.65 4.76 1.66
CA LEU A 9 4.23 5.10 1.80
C LEU A 9 3.74 5.79 0.53
N PHE A 10 2.79 5.18 -0.18
CA PHE A 10 2.14 5.83 -1.31
C PHE A 10 0.95 6.67 -0.84
N VAL A 11 0.89 7.94 -1.26
CA VAL A 11 -0.14 8.87 -0.80
C VAL A 11 -0.93 9.43 -1.97
N CYS A 12 -2.26 9.46 -1.85
CA CYS A 12 -3.14 10.22 -2.73
C CYS A 12 -4.25 10.90 -1.91
N LEU A 13 -5.26 11.49 -2.56
CA LEU A 13 -6.35 12.15 -1.83
C LEU A 13 -7.21 11.15 -1.03
N GLY A 14 -7.78 10.15 -1.70
CA GLY A 14 -8.83 9.31 -1.11
C GLY A 14 -8.43 7.88 -0.72
N ASN A 15 -7.20 7.45 -0.96
CA ASN A 15 -6.71 6.10 -0.67
C ASN A 15 -7.56 4.92 -1.20
N ILE A 16 -8.19 5.08 -2.36
CA ILE A 16 -8.95 4.00 -3.04
C ILE A 16 -8.53 3.76 -4.49
N CYS A 17 -7.95 4.77 -5.17
CA CYS A 17 -7.60 4.66 -6.59
C CYS A 17 -6.08 4.50 -6.82
N ARG A 18 -5.34 5.61 -6.71
CA ARG A 18 -3.95 5.69 -7.19
C ARG A 18 -2.94 5.09 -6.22
N SER A 19 -3.03 5.45 -4.94
CA SER A 19 -2.07 4.99 -3.94
C SER A 19 -2.18 3.48 -3.69
N THR A 20 -3.41 2.93 -3.71
CA THR A 20 -3.67 1.49 -3.59
C THR A 20 -3.18 0.72 -4.80
N MET A 21 -3.34 1.28 -6.01
CA MET A 21 -2.74 0.71 -7.22
C MET A 21 -1.21 0.66 -7.14
N ALA A 22 -0.58 1.75 -6.71
CA ALA A 22 0.88 1.82 -6.56
C ALA A 22 1.40 0.82 -5.52
N GLU A 23 0.73 0.70 -4.38
CA GLU A 23 1.04 -0.27 -3.35
C GLU A 23 0.97 -1.71 -3.86
N GLY A 24 -0.15 -2.09 -4.49
CA GLY A 24 -0.34 -3.45 -5.02
C GLY A 24 0.70 -3.81 -6.09
N ILE A 25 1.01 -2.87 -7.01
CA ILE A 25 2.07 -3.06 -8.01
C ILE A 25 3.43 -3.21 -7.34
N PHE A 26 3.76 -2.36 -6.36
CA PHE A 26 5.06 -2.40 -5.70
C PHE A 26 5.25 -3.66 -4.85
N GLN A 27 4.23 -4.07 -4.09
CA GLN A 27 4.23 -5.35 -3.35
C GLN A 27 4.46 -6.53 -4.28
N HIS A 28 3.78 -6.56 -5.43
CA HIS A 28 3.95 -7.61 -6.44
C HIS A 28 5.40 -7.67 -6.95
N LEU A 29 5.96 -6.53 -7.38
CA LEU A 29 7.33 -6.46 -7.89
C LEU A 29 8.39 -6.84 -6.84
N ILE A 30 8.18 -6.47 -5.57
CA ILE A 30 9.08 -6.82 -4.47
C ILE A 30 9.02 -8.33 -4.19
N LYS A 31 7.83 -8.93 -4.24
CA LYS A 31 7.63 -10.38 -4.10
C LYS A 31 8.32 -11.15 -5.22
N GLU A 32 8.14 -10.73 -6.48
CA GLU A 32 8.80 -11.36 -7.64
C GLU A 32 10.32 -11.32 -7.56
N ARG A 33 10.88 -10.26 -6.95
CA ARG A 33 12.33 -10.10 -6.77
C ARG A 33 12.88 -10.76 -5.50
N GLY A 34 12.04 -11.40 -4.69
CA GLY A 34 12.46 -12.02 -3.43
C GLY A 34 12.94 -11.02 -2.36
N LEU A 35 12.47 -9.77 -2.41
CA LEU A 35 12.92 -8.69 -1.54
C LEU A 35 11.96 -8.37 -0.38
N SER A 36 10.90 -9.16 -0.20
CA SER A 36 9.83 -8.88 0.77
C SER A 36 10.32 -8.69 2.21
N ALA A 37 11.39 -9.39 2.61
CA ALA A 37 11.95 -9.28 3.95
C ALA A 37 12.61 -7.91 4.24
N SER A 38 13.02 -7.20 3.18
CA SER A 38 13.77 -5.94 3.27
C SER A 38 12.89 -4.70 3.12
N TRP A 39 11.56 -4.86 2.98
CA TRP A 39 10.66 -3.75 2.69
C TRP A 39 9.45 -3.71 3.63
N THR A 40 9.03 -2.49 3.96
CA THR A 40 7.73 -2.18 4.54
C THR A 40 7.00 -1.25 3.57
N ILE A 41 5.83 -1.67 3.09
CA ILE A 41 5.11 -1.06 1.97
C ILE A 41 3.68 -0.80 2.44
N ASP A 42 3.18 0.41 2.22
CA ASP A 42 1.84 0.81 2.64
C ASP A 42 1.30 1.94 1.74
N SER A 43 0.00 2.25 1.87
CA SER A 43 -0.62 3.42 1.25
C SER A 43 -1.62 4.14 2.16
N ALA A 44 -1.74 5.46 1.98
CA ALA A 44 -2.67 6.30 2.75
C ALA A 44 -3.29 7.44 1.92
N GLY A 45 -4.28 8.11 2.51
CA GLY A 45 -5.02 9.22 1.93
C GLY A 45 -4.80 10.50 2.71
N THR A 46 -4.76 11.66 2.05
CA THR A 46 -4.78 12.96 2.74
C THR A 46 -6.19 13.37 3.19
N GLY A 47 -7.22 12.77 2.62
CA GLY A 47 -8.62 12.97 2.96
C GLY A 47 -9.24 11.77 3.70
N SER A 48 -10.28 12.03 4.49
CA SER A 48 -10.93 11.04 5.36
C SER A 48 -12.18 10.37 4.77
N TRP A 49 -12.61 10.75 3.55
CA TRP A 49 -13.87 10.31 2.95
C TRP A 49 -14.03 8.79 2.77
N HIS A 50 -12.92 8.05 2.63
CA HIS A 50 -12.94 6.63 2.30
C HIS A 50 -12.25 5.75 3.36
N ILE A 51 -12.15 6.22 4.60
CA ILE A 51 -11.59 5.39 5.68
C ILE A 51 -12.41 4.09 5.80
N GLY A 52 -11.72 2.94 5.87
CA GLY A 52 -12.33 1.60 5.90
C GLY A 52 -12.89 1.10 4.55
N SER A 53 -12.98 1.95 3.53
CA SER A 53 -13.48 1.54 2.22
C SER A 53 -12.47 0.64 1.51
N PRO A 54 -12.92 -0.35 0.71
CA PRO A 54 -12.00 -1.09 -0.15
C PRO A 54 -11.44 -0.19 -1.26
N PRO A 55 -10.35 -0.60 -1.94
CA PRO A 55 -9.93 0.05 -3.17
C PRO A 55 -11.07 0.09 -4.19
N ASP A 56 -11.05 1.10 -5.04
CA ASP A 56 -12.02 1.27 -6.11
C ASP A 56 -12.08 0.01 -6.99
N SER A 57 -13.28 -0.39 -7.40
CA SER A 57 -13.49 -1.63 -8.17
C SER A 57 -12.73 -1.62 -9.50
N ARG A 58 -12.48 -0.45 -10.10
CA ARG A 58 -11.69 -0.30 -11.32
C ARG A 58 -10.20 -0.52 -11.04
N THR A 59 -9.70 -0.06 -9.90
CA THR A 59 -8.33 -0.37 -9.44
C THR A 59 -8.17 -1.88 -9.27
N MET A 60 -9.10 -2.53 -8.57
CA MET A 60 -9.06 -3.98 -8.36
C MET A 60 -9.14 -4.76 -9.67
N GLN A 61 -9.97 -4.33 -10.63
CA GLN A 61 -10.02 -4.95 -11.96
C GLN A 61 -8.71 -4.83 -12.72
N VAL A 62 -8.06 -3.66 -12.69
CA VAL A 62 -6.78 -3.44 -13.37
C VAL A 62 -5.68 -4.30 -12.73
N LEU A 63 -5.59 -4.33 -11.40
CA LEU A 63 -4.63 -5.18 -10.69
C LEU A 63 -4.82 -6.66 -11.05
N LYS A 64 -6.07 -7.16 -11.00
CA LYS A 64 -6.39 -8.54 -11.37
C LYS A 64 -6.02 -8.87 -12.82
N LYS A 65 -6.29 -7.95 -13.77
CA LYS A 65 -5.90 -8.12 -15.18
C LYS A 65 -4.39 -8.23 -15.38
N ASN A 66 -3.59 -7.71 -14.44
CA ASN A 66 -2.13 -7.78 -14.46
C ASN A 66 -1.57 -8.83 -13.49
N GLY A 67 -2.36 -9.83 -13.09
CA GLY A 67 -1.90 -10.95 -12.26
C GLY A 67 -1.82 -10.67 -10.75
N ILE A 68 -2.27 -9.49 -10.30
CA ILE A 68 -2.26 -9.09 -8.89
C ILE A 68 -3.67 -9.31 -8.32
N ALA A 69 -3.99 -10.55 -7.97
CA ALA A 69 -5.33 -10.96 -7.51
C ALA A 69 -5.46 -11.05 -5.99
N ASP A 70 -4.35 -11.12 -5.26
CA ASP A 70 -4.26 -11.26 -3.80
C ASP A 70 -4.14 -9.92 -3.05
N TYR A 71 -4.25 -8.78 -3.75
CA TYR A 71 -4.19 -7.47 -3.13
C TYR A 71 -5.46 -7.17 -2.33
N ASN A 72 -5.28 -6.73 -1.08
CA ASN A 72 -6.35 -6.29 -0.20
C ASN A 72 -5.86 -5.10 0.62
N HIS A 73 -6.68 -4.06 0.73
CA HIS A 73 -6.37 -2.87 1.48
C HIS A 73 -7.65 -2.24 2.02
N ARG A 74 -7.52 -1.36 3.01
CA ARG A 74 -8.62 -0.53 3.50
C ARG A 74 -8.16 0.91 3.58
N GLY A 75 -8.97 1.80 2.98
CA GLY A 75 -8.70 3.22 2.96
C GLY A 75 -8.35 3.73 4.36
N ARG A 76 -7.29 4.51 4.49
CA ARG A 76 -6.87 5.09 5.77
C ARG A 76 -6.30 6.49 5.57
N LEU A 77 -6.39 7.30 6.61
CA LEU A 77 -5.81 8.64 6.62
C LEU A 77 -4.31 8.56 6.89
N VAL A 78 -3.54 9.42 6.23
CA VAL A 78 -2.15 9.67 6.60
C VAL A 78 -2.13 10.35 7.97
N LYS A 79 -1.32 9.84 8.90
CA LYS A 79 -1.15 10.45 10.21
C LYS A 79 0.25 11.07 10.32
N PRO A 80 0.47 12.12 11.11
CA PRO A 80 1.79 12.76 11.25
C PRO A 80 2.89 11.85 11.82
N ASP A 81 2.50 10.86 12.60
CA ASP A 81 3.34 9.87 13.29
C ASP A 81 3.70 8.63 12.43
N VAL A 82 3.32 8.61 11.14
CA VAL A 82 3.61 7.49 10.22
C VAL A 82 5.10 7.28 9.89
N LEU A 83 6.01 8.10 10.42
CA LEU A 83 7.45 7.97 10.21
C LEU A 83 8.20 7.75 11.53
N PRO A 84 8.94 6.62 11.68
CA PRO A 84 9.10 5.55 10.70
C PRO A 84 7.82 4.70 10.55
N ILE A 85 7.61 4.15 9.34
CA ILE A 85 6.54 3.16 9.06
C ILE A 85 6.89 1.91 9.88
N THR A 86 6.49 1.86 11.14
CA THR A 86 6.66 0.68 11.99
C THR A 86 5.50 -0.27 11.75
N SER A 87 5.71 -1.57 11.96
CA SER A 87 4.71 -2.62 11.74
C SER A 87 3.51 -2.58 12.70
N ASN A 88 3.43 -1.58 13.58
CA ASN A 88 2.49 -1.55 14.69
C ASN A 88 1.39 -0.52 14.38
N TRP A 89 0.36 -0.97 13.67
CA TRP A 89 -0.82 -0.18 13.30
C TRP A 89 -2.06 -0.64 14.08
N GLU A 90 -1.95 -0.75 15.41
CA GLU A 90 -3.13 -0.91 16.29
C GLU A 90 -3.99 0.36 16.32
#